data_AF-A0A7U9MRM1-F1
#
_entry.id   AF-A0A7U9MRM1-F1
#
_cell.length_a   1.000
_cell.length_b   1.000
_cell.length_c   1.000
_cell.angle_alpha   90.00
_cell.angle_beta   90.00
_cell.angle_gamma   90.00
#
_symmetry.space_group_name_H-M   'P 1'
#
loop_
_entity.id
_entity.type
_entity.pdbx_description
1 polymer ?
#
loop_
_entity_poly.entity_id
_entity_poly.type
_entity_poly.pdbx_seq_one_letter_code
_entity_poly.pdbx_strand_id
1 'polypeptide(L)'
;MGSNMGIEIKLKHRQCKMHLILEHKITVIVGLSGTGKSTMHRALTDKDATTQIKVSDTRYQIEYISNRQSADNLIDNNNVFISYKIYLIDEGRLEIDNYIANAIQYSAHSYFIITSRTNLGKLNFDMHAVKELEMQNNGITILKDYVLTSRKTRNELYNMDVESIVIEDAGKAIQFLKNYL
;
A
#
# COMPACT_ATOMS: atom_id res chain seq x y z
N MET A 1 4.74 15.80 -22.22
CA MET A 1 4.11 15.76 -20.88
C MET A 1 3.43 14.41 -20.74
N GLY A 2 4.15 13.41 -20.23
CA GLY A 2 3.58 12.08 -19.99
C GLY A 2 2.96 12.05 -18.61
N SER A 3 1.65 11.90 -18.52
CA SER A 3 0.97 11.57 -17.27
C SER A 3 1.58 10.27 -16.73
N ASN A 4 2.08 10.27 -15.49
CA ASN A 4 2.46 9.04 -14.79
C ASN A 4 1.19 8.18 -14.67
N MET A 5 0.97 7.28 -15.64
CA MET A 5 -0.16 6.36 -15.62
C MET A 5 0.19 5.25 -14.64
N GLY A 6 -0.37 5.33 -13.43
CA GLY A 6 -0.42 4.21 -12.50
C GLY A 6 -1.10 2.98 -13.11
N ILE A 7 -1.04 1.85 -12.42
CA ILE A 7 -1.72 0.62 -12.85
C ILE A 7 -3.17 0.61 -12.36
N GLU A 8 -4.10 0.39 -13.29
CA GLU A 8 -5.52 0.22 -12.99
C GLU A 8 -5.83 -1.27 -12.82
N ILE A 9 -6.54 -1.62 -11.74
CA ILE A 9 -7.07 -2.96 -11.49
C ILE A 9 -8.59 -2.83 -11.37
N LYS A 10 -9.30 -3.48 -12.29
CA LYS A 10 -10.76 -3.63 -12.26
C LYS A 10 -11.08 -5.06 -11.90
N LEU A 11 -11.86 -5.23 -10.84
CA LEU A 11 -12.25 -6.53 -10.31
C LEU A 11 -13.77 -6.61 -10.21
N LYS A 12 -14.33 -7.74 -10.63
CA LYS A 12 -15.70 -8.15 -10.32
C LYS A 12 -15.65 -9.57 -9.76
N HIS A 13 -16.10 -9.74 -8.52
CA HIS A 13 -16.19 -11.02 -7.84
C HIS A 13 -17.52 -11.10 -7.08
N ARG A 14 -18.43 -11.97 -7.52
CA ARG A 14 -19.80 -12.08 -6.95
C ARG A 14 -20.49 -10.70 -6.93
N GLN A 15 -20.87 -10.21 -5.75
CA GLN A 15 -21.48 -8.90 -5.55
C GLN A 15 -20.46 -7.77 -5.32
N CYS A 16 -19.16 -8.09 -5.30
CA CYS A 16 -18.10 -7.11 -5.11
C CYS A 16 -17.59 -6.59 -6.45
N LYS A 17 -17.56 -5.27 -6.60
CA LYS A 17 -16.91 -4.56 -7.71
C LYS A 17 -15.85 -3.65 -7.14
N MET A 18 -14.63 -3.73 -7.67
CA MET A 18 -13.55 -2.84 -7.25
C MET A 18 -12.89 -2.19 -8.45
N HIS A 19 -12.44 -0.96 -8.24
CA HIS A 19 -11.64 -0.20 -9.18
C HIS A 19 -10.49 0.46 -8.41
N LEU A 20 -9.30 -0.12 -8.52
CA LEU A 20 -8.10 0.31 -7.79
C LEU A 20 -7.14 0.95 -8.78
N ILE A 21 -6.60 2.12 -8.44
CA ILE A 21 -5.58 2.81 -9.24
C ILE A 21 -4.32 2.90 -8.38
N LEU A 22 -3.26 2.24 -8.83
CA LEU A 22 -1.97 2.16 -8.16
C LEU A 22 -1.02 3.20 -8.77
N GLU A 23 -1.01 4.39 -8.20
CA GLU A 23 -0.16 5.51 -8.65
C GLU A 23 1.27 5.42 -8.12
N HIS A 24 1.46 4.65 -7.04
CA HIS A 24 2.71 4.51 -6.33
C HIS A 24 3.13 3.05 -6.28
N LYS A 25 4.44 2.80 -6.27
CA LYS A 25 5.02 1.46 -6.09
C LYS A 25 4.48 0.75 -4.85
N ILE A 26 4.34 1.48 -3.75
CA ILE A 26 3.73 0.99 -2.51
C ILE A 26 2.38 1.67 -2.37
N THR A 27 1.33 0.91 -2.11
CA THR A 27 0.00 1.40 -1.74
C THR A 27 -0.35 0.76 -0.40
N VAL A 28 -0.48 1.58 0.64
CA VAL A 28 -0.81 1.13 1.98
C VAL A 28 -2.30 1.32 2.20
N ILE A 29 -3.01 0.24 2.48
CA ILE A 29 -4.44 0.28 2.80
C ILE A 29 -4.62 0.23 4.31
N VAL A 30 -5.14 1.32 4.84
CA VAL A 30 -5.52 1.45 6.26
C VAL A 30 -7.05 1.55 6.40
N GLY A 31 -7.53 1.52 7.64
CA GLY A 31 -8.94 1.69 7.96
C GLY A 31 -9.42 0.73 9.04
N LEU A 32 -10.58 1.01 9.62
CA LEU A 32 -11.17 0.21 10.70
C LEU A 32 -11.36 -1.27 10.33
N SER A 33 -11.52 -2.13 11.33
CA SER A 33 -11.91 -3.52 11.08
C SER A 33 -13.24 -3.57 10.32
N GLY A 34 -13.42 -4.58 9.45
CA GLY A 34 -14.66 -4.75 8.69
C GLY A 34 -14.80 -3.90 7.42
N THR A 35 -13.81 -3.08 7.03
CA THR A 35 -13.87 -2.26 5.80
C THR A 35 -13.61 -3.01 4.49
N GLY A 36 -13.63 -4.35 4.50
CA GLY A 36 -13.49 -5.16 3.29
C GLY A 36 -12.05 -5.45 2.84
N LYS A 37 -11.02 -5.11 3.62
CA LYS A 37 -9.60 -5.43 3.32
C LYS A 37 -9.37 -6.91 3.03
N SER A 38 -9.82 -7.80 3.91
CA SER A 38 -9.69 -9.25 3.68
C SER A 38 -10.52 -9.73 2.48
N THR A 39 -11.67 -9.09 2.21
CA THR A 39 -12.49 -9.36 1.02
C THR A 39 -11.75 -8.97 -0.26
N MET A 40 -11.04 -7.84 -0.27
CA MET A 40 -10.19 -7.42 -1.38
C MET A 40 -9.08 -8.45 -1.65
N HIS A 41 -8.35 -8.86 -0.62
CA HIS A 41 -7.31 -9.89 -0.76
C HIS A 41 -7.87 -11.18 -1.36
N ARG A 42 -9.01 -11.65 -0.84
CA ARG A 42 -9.68 -12.83 -1.38
C ARG A 42 -10.09 -12.63 -2.83
N ALA A 43 -10.78 -11.55 -3.15
CA ALA A 43 -11.32 -11.33 -4.48
C ALA A 43 -10.23 -11.13 -5.55
N LEU A 44 -9.06 -10.59 -5.17
CA LEU A 44 -7.92 -10.43 -6.08
C LEU A 44 -7.08 -11.72 -6.27
N THR A 45 -7.30 -12.74 -5.44
CA THR A 45 -6.53 -14.00 -5.45
C THR A 45 -7.37 -15.22 -5.79
N ASP A 46 -8.69 -15.10 -5.70
CA ASP A 46 -9.61 -16.19 -5.97
C ASP A 46 -9.61 -16.54 -7.47
N LYS A 47 -9.47 -17.83 -7.75
CA LYS A 47 -9.51 -18.39 -9.10
C LYS A 47 -10.90 -18.91 -9.49
N ASP A 48 -11.93 -18.55 -8.73
CA ASP A 48 -13.34 -18.82 -9.06
C ASP A 48 -13.65 -18.36 -10.50
N ALA A 49 -14.34 -19.21 -11.27
CA ALA A 49 -14.71 -18.96 -12.67
C ALA A 49 -15.56 -17.69 -12.86
N THR A 50 -16.17 -17.19 -11.78
CA THR A 50 -16.97 -15.96 -11.79
C THR A 50 -16.14 -14.69 -11.53
N THR A 51 -14.87 -14.84 -11.16
CA THR A 51 -13.96 -13.72 -10.90
C THR A 51 -13.41 -13.15 -12.20
N GLN A 52 -13.63 -11.86 -12.41
CA GLN A 52 -13.07 -11.13 -13.55
C GLN A 52 -12.09 -10.08 -13.02
N ILE A 53 -10.81 -10.23 -13.36
CA ILE A 53 -9.76 -9.27 -13.03
C ILE A 53 -9.18 -8.75 -14.34
N LYS A 54 -9.16 -7.42 -14.49
CA LYS A 54 -8.49 -6.74 -15.59
C LYS A 54 -7.45 -5.79 -15.02
N VAL A 55 -6.20 -5.99 -15.40
CA VAL A 55 -5.09 -5.08 -15.12
C VAL A 55 -4.84 -4.26 -16.38
N SER A 56 -4.65 -2.94 -16.27
CA SER A 56 -4.43 -2.07 -17.43
C SER A 56 -3.17 -2.45 -18.21
N ASP A 57 -2.11 -2.86 -17.52
CA ASP A 57 -0.90 -3.43 -18.11
C ASP A 57 -0.90 -4.95 -17.97
N THR A 58 -1.11 -5.65 -19.08
CA THR A 58 -1.27 -7.11 -19.11
C THR A 58 0.00 -7.89 -18.78
N ARG A 59 1.16 -7.22 -18.68
CA ARG A 59 2.40 -7.85 -18.21
C ARG A 59 2.33 -8.16 -16.72
N TYR A 60 1.57 -7.36 -15.96
CA TYR A 60 1.50 -7.48 -14.51
C TYR A 60 0.55 -8.61 -14.09
N GLN A 61 1.03 -9.47 -13.20
CA GLN A 61 0.23 -10.51 -12.56
C GLN A 61 0.09 -10.21 -11.07
N ILE A 62 -1.09 -10.49 -10.51
CA ILE A 62 -1.33 -10.32 -9.08
C ILE A 62 -0.83 -11.56 -8.33
N GLU A 63 -0.10 -11.35 -7.25
CA GLU A 63 0.47 -12.40 -6.42
C GLU A 63 0.20 -12.11 -4.94
N TYR A 64 -0.14 -13.13 -4.16
CA TYR A 64 -0.41 -12.96 -2.73
C TYR A 64 0.65 -13.58 -1.87
N ILE A 65 1.21 -12.76 -0.99
CA ILE A 65 2.23 -13.18 -0.05
C ILE A 65 1.55 -13.57 1.25
N SER A 66 1.33 -14.88 1.39
CA SER A 66 0.56 -15.45 2.48
C SER A 66 1.31 -15.56 3.81
N ASN A 67 2.65 -15.59 3.77
CA ASN A 67 3.56 -15.75 4.90
C ASN A 67 5.03 -15.53 4.45
N ARG A 68 5.98 -15.65 5.39
CA ARG A 68 7.41 -15.47 5.12
C ARG A 68 7.96 -16.42 4.06
N GLN A 69 7.66 -17.71 4.14
CA GLN A 69 8.13 -18.69 3.17
C GLN A 69 7.67 -18.35 1.74
N SER A 70 6.43 -17.88 1.56
CA SER A 70 5.96 -17.42 0.25
C SER A 70 6.67 -16.15 -0.22
N ALA A 71 7.05 -15.25 0.69
CA ALA A 71 7.83 -14.07 0.35
C ALA A 71 9.22 -14.48 -0.16
N ASP A 72 9.91 -15.35 0.58
CA ASP A 72 11.25 -15.82 0.25
C ASP A 72 11.28 -16.53 -1.12
N ASN A 73 10.24 -17.33 -1.45
CA ASN A 73 10.11 -17.96 -2.78
C ASN A 73 9.87 -16.98 -3.94
N LEU A 74 9.39 -15.77 -3.63
CA LEU A 74 9.09 -14.71 -4.60
C LEU A 74 10.18 -13.65 -4.67
N ILE A 75 11.22 -13.78 -3.84
CA ILE A 75 12.43 -12.98 -3.83
C ILE A 75 13.52 -13.77 -4.57
N ASP A 76 14.19 -13.12 -5.52
CA ASP A 76 15.25 -13.72 -6.31
C ASP A 76 16.61 -13.69 -5.57
N ASN A 77 17.64 -14.23 -6.23
CA ASN A 77 18.99 -14.26 -5.67
C ASN A 77 19.62 -12.87 -5.47
N ASN A 78 19.04 -11.81 -6.03
CA ASN A 78 19.47 -10.43 -5.84
C ASN A 78 18.74 -9.76 -4.66
N ASN A 79 17.98 -10.53 -3.87
CA ASN A 79 17.14 -10.04 -2.78
C ASN A 79 16.09 -9.02 -3.24
N VAL A 80 15.53 -9.18 -4.45
CA VAL A 80 14.40 -8.39 -4.93
C VAL A 80 13.23 -9.27 -5.32
N PHE A 81 12.01 -8.74 -5.22
CA PHE A 81 10.83 -9.43 -5.71
C PHE A 81 10.84 -9.52 -7.24
N ILE A 82 10.35 -10.66 -7.75
CA ILE A 82 10.18 -10.91 -9.18
C ILE A 82 9.40 -9.75 -9.84
N SER A 83 9.92 -9.25 -10.96
CA SER A 83 9.33 -8.15 -11.71
C SER A 83 7.99 -8.49 -12.37
N TYR A 84 7.26 -7.43 -12.76
CA TYR A 84 5.94 -7.49 -13.40
C TYR A 84 4.89 -8.20 -12.54
N LYS A 85 4.93 -7.91 -11.24
CA LYS A 85 4.00 -8.44 -10.24
C LYS A 85 3.35 -7.32 -9.45
N ILE A 86 2.10 -7.55 -9.05
CA ILE A 86 1.38 -6.74 -8.07
C ILE A 86 1.21 -7.62 -6.82
N TYR A 87 2.04 -7.35 -5.82
CA TYR A 87 2.08 -8.13 -4.60
C TYR A 87 1.04 -7.64 -3.60
N LEU A 88 0.28 -8.57 -3.05
CA LEU A 88 -0.68 -8.33 -1.99
C LEU A 88 -0.07 -8.83 -0.67
N ILE A 89 0.07 -7.95 0.31
CA ILE A 89 0.64 -8.25 1.63
C ILE A 89 -0.37 -7.90 2.73
N ASP A 90 -0.75 -8.88 3.55
CA ASP A 90 -1.46 -8.63 4.81
C ASP A 90 -0.45 -8.65 5.95
N GLU A 91 -0.21 -7.49 6.59
CA GLU A 91 0.74 -7.37 7.71
C GLU A 91 0.36 -8.28 8.89
N GLY A 92 -0.92 -8.64 9.01
CA GLY A 92 -1.35 -9.65 9.98
C GLY A 92 -0.90 -11.08 9.68
N ARG A 93 -0.23 -11.32 8.54
CA ARG A 93 0.29 -12.64 8.13
C ARG A 93 1.77 -12.64 7.79
N LEU A 94 2.28 -11.51 7.30
CA LEU A 94 3.70 -11.30 7.03
C LEU A 94 4.16 -10.02 7.73
N GLU A 95 5.04 -10.16 8.71
CA GLU A 95 5.75 -9.02 9.26
C GLU A 95 6.71 -8.46 8.20
N ILE A 96 6.66 -7.14 7.99
CA ILE A 96 7.60 -6.43 7.15
C ILE A 96 8.79 -6.03 8.03
N ASP A 97 9.83 -6.85 8.03
CA ASP A 97 11.12 -6.56 8.63
C ASP A 97 12.03 -5.77 7.65
N ASN A 98 13.27 -5.47 8.07
CA ASN A 98 14.22 -4.75 7.22
C ASN A 98 14.58 -5.53 5.95
N TYR A 99 14.55 -6.85 5.98
CA TYR A 99 14.85 -7.69 4.82
C TYR A 99 13.73 -7.54 3.77
N ILE A 100 12.48 -7.72 4.18
CA ILE A 100 11.32 -7.56 3.29
C ILE A 100 11.20 -6.11 2.81
N ALA A 101 11.42 -5.12 3.68
CA ALA A 101 11.40 -3.71 3.32
C ALA A 101 12.45 -3.36 2.25
N ASN A 102 13.68 -3.87 2.40
CA ASN A 102 14.73 -3.70 1.39
C ASN A 102 14.37 -4.39 0.08
N ALA A 103 13.86 -5.62 0.12
CA ALA A 103 13.42 -6.33 -1.07
C ALA A 103 12.34 -5.53 -1.82
N ILE A 104 11.33 -5.01 -1.10
CA ILE A 104 10.30 -4.12 -1.67
C ILE A 104 10.96 -2.89 -2.30
N GLN A 105 11.83 -2.18 -1.58
CA GLN A 105 12.45 -0.93 -2.02
C GLN A 105 13.22 -1.08 -3.35
N TYR A 106 13.97 -2.18 -3.52
CA TYR A 106 14.83 -2.37 -4.69
C TYR A 106 14.17 -3.13 -5.86
N SER A 107 12.96 -3.68 -5.67
CA SER A 107 12.24 -4.39 -6.75
C SER A 107 11.83 -3.47 -7.91
N ALA A 108 12.30 -3.76 -9.12
CA ALA A 108 11.90 -3.01 -10.31
C ALA A 108 10.61 -3.58 -10.94
N HIS A 109 9.79 -2.70 -11.51
CA HIS A 109 8.55 -3.07 -12.21
C HIS A 109 7.60 -3.91 -11.35
N SER A 110 7.49 -3.60 -10.07
CA SER A 110 6.59 -4.29 -9.14
C SER A 110 5.79 -3.28 -8.33
N TYR A 111 4.54 -3.62 -8.03
CA TYR A 111 3.67 -2.84 -7.15
C TYR A 111 3.34 -3.66 -5.91
N PHE A 112 3.12 -2.99 -4.78
CA PHE A 112 2.86 -3.62 -3.49
C PHE A 112 1.63 -2.98 -2.87
N ILE A 113 0.56 -3.75 -2.71
CA ILE A 113 -0.63 -3.36 -1.95
C ILE A 113 -0.52 -4.00 -0.57
N ILE A 114 -0.36 -3.18 0.45
CA ILE A 114 -0.08 -3.60 1.82
C ILE A 114 -1.27 -3.22 2.70
N THR A 115 -2.04 -4.20 3.19
CA THR A 115 -3.01 -3.91 4.25
C THR A 115 -2.30 -3.88 5.58
N SER A 116 -2.24 -2.71 6.19
CA SER A 116 -1.48 -2.50 7.41
C SER A 116 -2.37 -2.49 8.65
N ARG A 117 -1.85 -3.01 9.75
CA ARG A 117 -2.46 -3.00 11.09
C ARG A 117 -1.62 -2.22 12.10
N THR A 118 -0.36 -1.96 11.79
CA THR A 118 0.63 -1.27 12.62
C THR A 118 1.33 -0.14 11.87
N ASN A 119 2.27 0.57 12.50
CA ASN A 119 3.02 1.63 11.81
C ASN A 119 4.09 1.03 10.89
N LEU A 120 4.04 1.31 9.58
CA LEU A 120 4.98 0.79 8.56
C LEU A 120 6.31 1.57 8.50
N GLY A 121 6.88 1.95 9.64
CA GLY A 121 8.04 2.85 9.72
C GLY A 121 9.33 2.38 9.03
N LYS A 122 9.37 1.13 8.54
CA LYS A 122 10.52 0.56 7.82
C LYS A 122 10.44 0.75 6.29
N LEU A 123 9.27 1.13 5.75
CA LEU A 123 9.08 1.36 4.32
C LEU A 123 9.15 2.86 4.01
N ASN A 124 9.80 3.21 2.90
CA ASN A 124 9.84 4.58 2.41
C ASN A 124 8.81 4.76 1.30
N PHE A 125 7.70 5.44 1.59
CA PHE A 125 6.62 5.72 0.63
C PHE A 125 6.01 7.10 0.85
N ASP A 126 5.40 7.63 -0.21
CA ASP A 126 4.72 8.93 -0.19
C ASP A 126 3.47 8.90 0.71
N MET A 127 3.12 10.00 1.38
CA MET A 127 1.89 10.04 2.19
C MET A 127 0.62 9.75 1.38
N HIS A 128 0.60 10.13 0.10
CA HIS A 128 -0.48 9.85 -0.85
C HIS A 128 -0.55 8.37 -1.26
N ALA A 129 0.45 7.56 -0.89
CA ALA A 129 0.38 6.11 -1.02
C ALA A 129 -0.48 5.46 0.08
N VAL A 130 -0.84 6.19 1.13
CA VAL A 130 -1.77 5.72 2.17
C VAL A 130 -3.21 5.96 1.72
N LYS A 131 -3.96 4.87 1.57
CA LYS A 131 -5.33 4.85 1.08
C LYS A 131 -6.28 4.15 2.05
N GLU A 132 -7.56 4.44 1.93
CA GLU A 132 -8.66 3.66 2.50
C GLU A 132 -9.55 3.09 1.38
N LEU A 133 -10.29 2.02 1.71
CA LEU A 133 -11.31 1.46 0.82
C LEU A 133 -12.64 2.18 1.07
N GLU A 134 -13.18 2.84 0.04
CA GLU A 134 -14.47 3.52 0.08
C GLU A 134 -15.44 2.88 -0.92
N MET A 135 -16.64 2.52 -0.47
CA MET A 135 -17.72 2.08 -1.37
C MET A 135 -18.50 3.29 -1.85
N GLN A 136 -18.49 3.50 -3.16
CA GLN A 136 -19.27 4.55 -3.82
C GLN A 136 -20.76 4.18 -3.87
N ASN A 137 -21.62 5.18 -4.09
CA ASN A 137 -23.08 5.01 -4.21
C ASN A 137 -23.50 4.02 -5.32
N ASN A 138 -22.64 3.82 -6.33
CA ASN A 138 -22.86 2.86 -7.41
C ASN A 138 -22.41 1.42 -7.06
N GLY A 139 -22.02 1.17 -5.80
CA GLY A 139 -21.58 -0.13 -5.31
C GLY A 139 -20.16 -0.53 -5.71
N ILE A 140 -19.35 0.40 -6.24
CA ILE A 140 -17.95 0.14 -6.60
C ILE A 140 -17.06 0.59 -5.44
N THR A 141 -16.17 -0.30 -4.99
CA THR A 141 -15.12 0.04 -4.02
C THR A 141 -13.92 0.64 -4.76
N ILE A 142 -13.43 1.78 -4.26
CA ILE A 142 -12.26 2.48 -4.79
C ILE A 142 -11.18 2.67 -3.71
N LEU A 143 -9.97 3.01 -4.14
CA LEU A 143 -8.94 3.58 -3.26
C LEU A 143 -9.17 5.08 -3.14
N LYS A 144 -9.21 5.58 -1.91
CA LYS A 144 -9.30 7.00 -1.60
C LYS A 144 -8.11 7.38 -0.73
N ASP A 145 -7.55 8.56 -0.94
CA ASP A 145 -6.51 9.11 -0.06
C ASP A 145 -7.00 9.08 1.38
N TYR A 146 -6.18 8.50 2.25
CA TYR A 146 -6.49 8.48 3.66
C TYR A 146 -6.24 9.87 4.25
N VAL A 147 -7.30 10.67 4.35
CA VAL A 147 -7.23 11.97 5.00
C VAL A 147 -7.30 11.75 6.51
N LEU A 148 -6.14 11.82 7.15
CA LEU A 148 -6.02 11.91 8.60
C LEU A 148 -6.72 13.19 9.09
N THR A 149 -8.00 13.11 9.45
CA THR A 149 -8.71 14.21 10.13
C THR A 149 -8.14 14.39 11.55
N SER A 150 -7.06 15.16 11.62
CA SER A 150 -6.45 16.04 12.63
C SER A 150 -6.72 15.91 14.15
N ARG A 151 -7.59 15.04 14.66
CA ARG A 151 -7.71 14.79 16.12
C ARG A 151 -6.79 13.68 16.62
N LYS A 152 -6.70 12.57 15.88
CA LYS A 152 -5.88 11.43 16.28
C LYS A 152 -4.39 11.68 16.02
N THR A 153 -4.09 12.27 14.87
CA THR A 153 -2.73 12.62 14.43
C THR A 153 -2.10 13.72 15.26
N ARG A 154 -2.86 14.70 15.77
CA ARG A 154 -2.31 15.71 16.67
C ARG A 154 -1.77 15.08 17.94
N ASN A 155 -2.55 14.20 18.59
CA ASN A 155 -2.10 13.52 19.81
C ASN A 155 -0.95 12.56 19.54
N GLU A 156 -0.92 11.90 18.38
CA GLU A 156 0.20 11.02 17.99
C GLU A 156 1.47 11.84 17.67
N LEU A 157 1.36 12.99 16.98
CA LEU A 157 2.48 13.90 16.70
C LEU A 157 3.00 14.63 17.95
N TYR A 158 2.13 15.01 18.89
CA TYR A 158 2.54 15.63 20.17
C TYR A 158 3.30 14.65 21.09
N ASN A 159 3.10 13.35 20.90
CA ASN A 159 3.68 12.30 21.74
C ASN A 159 4.82 11.53 21.05
N MET A 160 5.24 11.94 19.85
CA MET A 160 6.43 11.38 19.20
C MET A 160 7.68 12.09 19.73
N ASP A 161 8.52 11.36 20.48
CA ASP A 161 9.88 11.80 20.76
C ASP A 161 10.67 11.83 19.45
N VAL A 162 10.98 13.04 19.00
CA VAL A 162 11.73 13.27 17.77
C VAL A 162 13.22 13.09 18.08
N GLU A 163 13.72 11.86 18.00
CA GLU A 163 15.13 11.57 18.33
C GLU A 163 16.14 11.96 17.23
N SER A 164 15.70 12.38 16.04
CA SER A 164 16.53 13.17 15.12
C SER A 164 15.75 13.61 13.89
N ILE A 165 15.76 14.92 13.62
CA ILE A 165 15.30 15.48 12.36
C ILE A 165 16.50 15.47 11.40
N VAL A 166 16.56 14.49 10.50
CA VAL A 166 17.54 14.51 9.39
C VAL A 166 16.86 15.13 8.17
N ILE A 167 17.08 16.43 7.96
CA ILE A 167 16.72 17.13 6.73
C ILE A 167 17.85 18.11 6.41
N GLU A 168 18.21 18.23 5.12
CA GLU A 168 19.39 18.98 4.61
C GLU A 168 19.48 20.45 5.00
N ASP A 169 18.39 21.09 5.44
CA ASP A 169 18.39 22.50 5.83
C ASP A 169 17.53 22.72 7.10
N ALA A 170 18.01 22.16 8.22
CA ALA A 170 17.35 22.14 9.53
C ALA A 170 16.87 23.52 10.02
N GLY A 171 17.52 24.61 9.58
CA GLY A 171 17.15 25.97 9.96
C GLY A 171 15.75 26.38 9.52
N LYS A 172 15.35 26.04 8.30
CA LYS A 172 14.03 26.44 7.75
C LYS A 172 12.89 25.60 8.32
N ALA A 173 13.13 24.32 8.57
CA ALA A 173 12.13 23.41 9.14
C ALA A 173 11.79 23.76 10.60
N ILE A 174 12.79 24.11 11.41
CA ILE A 174 12.58 24.58 12.79
C ILE A 174 11.81 25.89 12.82
N GLN A 175 12.09 26.80 11.88
CA GLN A 175 11.44 28.10 11.81
C GLN A 175 9.99 28.00 11.33
N PHE A 176 9.68 27.04 10.44
CA PHE A 176 8.31 26.70 10.06
C PHE A 176 7.51 26.13 11.25
N LEU A 177 8.11 25.21 12.01
CA LEU A 177 7.48 24.63 13.20
C LEU A 177 7.21 25.66 14.29
N LYS A 178 8.13 26.62 14.53
CA LYS A 178 7.94 27.70 15.51
C LYS A 178 6.84 28.71 15.14
N ASN A 179 6.47 28.80 13.86
CA ASN A 179 5.45 29.75 13.42
C ASN A 179 4.03 29.14 13.38
N TYR A 180 3.90 27.82 13.55
CA TYR A 180 2.62 27.10 13.45
C TYR A 180 2.24 26.28 14.69
N LEU A 181 3.10 26.24 15.70
CA LEU A 181 2.80 25.84 17.09
C LEU A 181 2.57 27.10 17.93
#